data_AF-A0A956GPH6-F1
#
_entry.id   AF-A0A956GPH6-F1
#
_cell.length_a   1.000
_cell.length_b   1.000
_cell.length_c   1.000
_cell.angle_alpha   90.00
_cell.angle_beta   90.00
_cell.angle_gamma   90.00
#
_symmetry.space_group_name_H-M   'P 1'
#
loop_
_entity.id
_entity.type
_entity.pdbx_description
1 polymer ?
#
loop_
_entity_poly.entity_id
_entity_poly.type
_entity_poly.pdbx_seq_one_letter_code
_entity_poly.pdbx_strand_id
1 'polypeptide(L)'
;MAHPSLATWLDVEHELPAEDVSWFAIRQPSVIRLLEQQLWSPDGDAFAVALDAVCRVAARVTHLDGAPPPRLSRDLLIHGLAMTRVDGVDPGLSRWLRWVIDAAPVVLTAEEEGAVMECVAAMLWAIAAADLGQLDRDVGDTIVA
;
A
#
# COMPACT_ATOMS: atom_id res chain seq x y z
N MET A 1 20.88 -0.01 12.09
CA MET A 1 20.44 0.79 10.92
C MET A 1 19.06 1.32 11.25
N ALA A 2 18.86 2.64 11.15
CA ALA A 2 17.57 3.25 11.45
C ALA A 2 16.58 2.84 10.34
N HIS A 3 15.46 2.20 10.71
CA HIS A 3 14.34 2.05 9.78
C HIS A 3 13.92 3.47 9.34
N PRO A 4 13.84 3.76 8.02
CA PRO A 4 13.25 5.01 7.59
C PRO A 4 11.84 5.06 8.17
N SER A 5 11.52 6.13 8.92
CA SER A 5 10.15 6.30 9.41
C SER A 5 9.21 6.34 8.20
N LEU A 6 7.98 5.88 8.34
CA LEU A 6 6.94 6.02 7.31
C LEU A 6 6.80 7.49 6.85
N ALA A 7 7.18 8.46 7.70
CA ALA A 7 7.25 9.88 7.32
C ALA A 7 8.28 10.19 6.20
N THR A 8 9.33 9.38 6.04
CA THR A 8 10.28 9.47 4.92
C THR A 8 9.68 8.92 3.62
N TRP A 9 8.77 7.95 3.73
CA TRP A 9 8.05 7.38 2.59
C TRP A 9 7.01 8.36 2.04
N LEU A 10 6.43 9.17 2.93
CA LEU A 10 5.32 10.08 2.70
C LEU A 10 5.77 11.54 2.64
N ASP A 11 6.92 11.80 2.02
CA ASP A 11 7.31 13.17 1.67
C ASP A 11 6.28 13.74 0.67
N VAL A 12 5.35 14.53 1.22
CA VAL A 12 4.14 15.04 0.53
C VAL A 12 4.47 16.21 -0.41
N GLU A 13 5.72 16.68 -0.44
CA GLU A 13 6.10 17.87 -1.22
C GLU A 13 6.28 17.59 -2.71
N HIS A 14 6.45 16.32 -3.13
CA HIS A 14 6.66 15.94 -4.53
C HIS A 14 5.79 14.75 -4.94
N GLU A 15 4.72 15.03 -5.68
CA GLU A 15 3.85 14.02 -6.29
C GLU A 15 4.58 13.32 -7.44
N LEU A 16 4.73 11.99 -7.34
CA LEU A 16 5.15 11.16 -8.46
C LEU A 16 3.92 10.79 -9.29
N PRO A 17 4.03 10.69 -10.63
CA PRO A 17 2.97 10.12 -11.43
C PRO A 17 2.68 8.69 -10.95
N ALA A 18 1.40 8.35 -10.76
CA ALA A 18 0.99 7.01 -10.41
C ALA A 18 1.47 6.01 -11.47
N GLU A 19 1.80 4.78 -11.06
CA GLU A 19 2.07 3.69 -12.00
C GLU A 19 0.85 3.43 -12.88
N ASP A 20 1.09 2.96 -14.11
CA ASP A 20 0.00 2.56 -15.01
C ASP A 20 -0.83 1.46 -14.33
N VAL A 21 -2.15 1.70 -14.22
CA VAL A 21 -3.10 0.78 -13.60
C VAL A 21 -3.00 -0.63 -14.20
N SER A 22 -2.78 -0.73 -15.51
CA SER A 22 -2.63 -2.01 -16.19
C SER A 22 -1.35 -2.74 -15.76
N TRP A 23 -0.24 -2.02 -15.62
CA TRP A 23 1.01 -2.56 -15.08
C TRP A 23 0.83 -3.02 -13.63
N PHE A 24 0.19 -2.19 -12.81
CA PHE A 24 -0.04 -2.50 -11.41
C PHE A 24 -0.92 -3.74 -11.24
N ALA A 25 -2.03 -3.83 -11.97
CA ALA A 25 -2.95 -4.96 -11.90
C ALA A 25 -2.29 -6.29 -12.35
N ILE A 26 -1.42 -6.24 -13.37
CA ILE A 26 -0.65 -7.41 -13.84
C ILE A 26 0.33 -7.87 -12.76
N ARG A 27 1.02 -6.94 -12.10
CA ARG A 27 2.08 -7.25 -11.13
C ARG A 27 1.53 -7.62 -9.75
N GLN A 28 0.43 -7.00 -9.34
CA GLN A 28 -0.14 -7.09 -7.99
C GLN A 28 -1.60 -7.57 -7.99
N PRO A 29 -1.92 -8.74 -8.59
CA PRO A 29 -3.30 -9.22 -8.67
C PRO A 29 -3.93 -9.51 -7.31
N SER A 30 -3.11 -9.85 -6.30
CA SER A 30 -3.60 -10.07 -4.94
C SER A 30 -4.04 -8.77 -4.26
N VAL A 31 -3.41 -7.64 -4.59
CA VAL A 31 -3.85 -6.32 -4.11
C VAL A 31 -5.18 -5.97 -4.76
N ILE A 32 -5.31 -6.12 -6.08
CA ILE A 32 -6.59 -5.88 -6.78
C ILE A 32 -7.73 -6.68 -6.14
N ARG A 33 -7.53 -7.98 -5.91
CA ARG A 33 -8.55 -8.83 -5.28
C ARG A 33 -8.88 -8.42 -3.84
N LEU A 34 -7.91 -7.90 -3.09
CA LEU A 34 -8.17 -7.38 -1.75
C LEU A 34 -9.08 -6.15 -1.86
N LEU A 35 -8.74 -5.20 -2.73
CA LEU A 35 -9.54 -3.98 -2.93
C LEU A 35 -10.95 -4.33 -3.40
N GLU A 36 -11.11 -5.24 -4.35
CA GLU A 36 -12.43 -5.74 -4.79
C GLU A 36 -13.20 -6.36 -3.61
N GLN A 37 -12.55 -7.12 -2.74
CA GLN A 37 -13.21 -7.78 -1.62
C GLN A 37 -13.64 -6.80 -0.51
N GLN A 38 -12.90 -5.72 -0.30
CA GLN A 38 -13.13 -4.79 0.80
C GLN A 38 -13.94 -3.56 0.39
N LEU A 39 -13.87 -3.14 -0.87
CA LEU A 39 -14.34 -1.83 -1.32
C LEU A 39 -15.35 -1.89 -2.47
N TRP A 40 -15.85 -3.08 -2.81
CA TRP A 40 -16.85 -3.20 -3.87
C TRP A 40 -18.17 -2.55 -3.47
N SER A 41 -18.54 -1.51 -4.21
CA SER A 41 -19.80 -0.78 -4.10
C SER A 41 -20.40 -0.57 -5.50
N PRO A 42 -21.71 -0.22 -5.60
CA PRO A 42 -22.33 0.06 -6.89
C PRO A 42 -21.74 1.26 -7.66
N ASP A 43 -21.22 2.27 -6.97
CA ASP A 43 -20.55 3.43 -7.60
C ASP A 43 -19.07 3.14 -7.91
N GLY A 44 -18.42 2.29 -7.14
CA GLY A 44 -17.01 1.92 -7.29
C GLY A 44 -16.03 3.00 -6.83
N ASP A 45 -16.51 4.04 -6.14
CA ASP A 45 -15.71 5.22 -5.81
C ASP A 45 -14.57 4.88 -4.83
N ALA A 46 -14.89 4.17 -3.75
CA ALA A 46 -13.90 3.72 -2.77
C ALA A 46 -12.82 2.82 -3.40
N PHE A 47 -13.23 1.90 -4.28
CA PHE A 47 -12.31 1.05 -5.02
C PHE A 47 -11.38 1.86 -5.93
N ALA A 48 -11.92 2.82 -6.69
CA ALA A 48 -11.14 3.66 -7.60
C ALA A 48 -10.12 4.53 -6.83
N VAL A 49 -10.52 5.13 -5.71
CA VAL A 49 -9.62 5.92 -4.87
C VAL A 49 -8.53 5.06 -4.24
N ALA A 50 -8.87 3.89 -3.72
CA ALA A 50 -7.86 2.97 -3.20
C ALA A 50 -6.90 2.49 -4.30
N LEU A 51 -7.41 2.22 -5.50
CA LEU A 51 -6.59 1.80 -6.64
C LEU A 51 -5.57 2.87 -7.04
N ASP A 52 -5.99 4.13 -7.11
CA ASP A 52 -5.08 5.26 -7.34
C ASP A 52 -4.02 5.37 -6.24
N ALA A 53 -4.45 5.30 -4.97
CA ALA A 53 -3.54 5.36 -3.82
C ALA A 53 -2.49 4.23 -3.85
N VAL A 54 -2.87 2.98 -4.12
CA VAL A 54 -1.90 1.87 -4.19
C VAL A 54 -0.95 1.98 -5.39
N CYS A 55 -1.41 2.54 -6.51
CA CYS A 55 -0.53 2.82 -7.66
C CYS A 55 0.50 3.90 -7.33
N ARG A 56 0.11 4.94 -6.58
CA ARG A 56 1.03 5.97 -6.07
C ARG A 56 2.03 5.42 -5.06
N VAL A 57 1.58 4.53 -4.16
CA VAL A 57 2.48 3.81 -3.24
C VAL A 57 3.49 3.00 -4.04
N ALA A 58 3.05 2.24 -5.04
CA ALA A 58 3.96 1.45 -5.87
C ALA A 58 4.98 2.31 -6.60
N ALA A 59 4.57 3.42 -7.21
CA ALA A 59 5.47 4.38 -7.86
C ALA A 59 6.52 4.91 -6.87
N ARG A 60 6.10 5.23 -5.64
CA ARG A 60 6.97 5.73 -4.58
C ARG A 60 7.98 4.68 -4.12
N VAL A 61 7.53 3.44 -3.90
CA VAL A 61 8.43 2.32 -3.56
C VAL A 61 9.46 2.14 -4.68
N THR A 62 9.01 2.08 -5.94
CA THR A 62 9.91 1.96 -7.10
C THR A 62 10.95 3.07 -7.13
N HIS A 63 10.56 4.31 -6.83
CA HIS A 63 11.46 5.45 -6.81
C HIS A 63 12.50 5.37 -5.67
N LEU A 64 12.08 4.99 -4.46
CA LEU A 64 12.95 4.93 -3.29
C LEU A 64 13.91 3.75 -3.34
N ASP A 65 13.42 2.57 -3.72
CA ASP A 65 14.19 1.32 -3.68
C ASP A 65 14.91 1.03 -5.01
N GLY A 66 14.63 1.82 -6.06
CA GLY A 66 15.16 1.61 -7.41
C GLY A 66 14.59 0.37 -8.11
N ALA A 67 13.63 -0.31 -7.50
CA ALA A 67 12.97 -1.49 -8.00
C ALA A 67 11.49 -1.52 -7.57
N PRO A 68 10.60 -2.06 -8.42
CA PRO A 68 9.18 -2.15 -8.07
C PRO A 68 8.93 -3.03 -6.85
N PRO A 69 7.86 -2.78 -6.09
CA PRO A 69 7.54 -3.55 -4.88
C PRO A 69 7.49 -5.05 -5.17
N PRO A 70 7.88 -5.89 -4.19
CA PRO A 70 7.77 -7.33 -4.33
C PRO A 70 6.32 -7.72 -4.60
N ARG A 71 6.14 -8.85 -5.29
CA ARG A 71 4.79 -9.37 -5.53
C ARG A 71 4.19 -9.82 -4.21
N LEU A 72 3.08 -9.22 -3.81
CA LEU A 72 2.46 -9.48 -2.52
C LEU A 72 1.55 -10.72 -2.59
N SER A 73 1.63 -11.56 -1.56
CA SER A 73 0.72 -12.70 -1.42
C SER A 73 -0.58 -12.27 -0.76
N ARG A 74 -1.65 -13.05 -1.00
CA ARG A 74 -2.93 -12.85 -0.32
C ARG A 74 -2.79 -12.95 1.20
N ASP A 75 -1.97 -13.87 1.69
CA ASP A 75 -1.83 -14.10 3.13
C ASP A 75 -1.14 -12.93 3.84
N LEU A 76 -0.11 -12.34 3.23
CA LEU A 76 0.53 -11.13 3.75
C LEU A 76 -0.45 -9.95 3.80
N LEU A 77 -1.27 -9.78 2.77
CA LEU A 77 -2.27 -8.72 2.71
C LEU A 77 -3.38 -8.89 3.75
N ILE A 78 -3.88 -10.12 3.93
CA ILE A 78 -4.88 -10.42 4.97
C ILE A 78 -4.30 -10.16 6.37
N HIS A 79 -3.04 -10.56 6.60
CA HIS A 79 -2.38 -10.32 7.86
C HIS A 79 -2.15 -8.82 8.10
N GLY A 80 -1.68 -8.08 7.10
CA GLY A 80 -1.52 -6.63 7.16
C GLY A 80 -2.83 -5.91 7.45
N LEU A 81 -3.94 -6.37 6.87
CA LEU A 81 -5.27 -5.82 7.16
C LEU A 81 -5.69 -6.07 8.61
N ALA A 82 -5.46 -7.29 9.12
CA ALA A 82 -5.73 -7.61 10.52
C ALA A 82 -4.89 -6.75 11.48
N MET A 83 -3.59 -6.58 11.19
CA MET A 83 -2.70 -5.74 11.99
C MET A 83 -3.13 -4.27 11.97
N THR A 84 -3.47 -3.74 10.79
CA THR A 84 -3.93 -2.35 10.64
C THR A 84 -5.20 -2.08 11.45
N ARG A 85 -6.13 -3.04 11.52
CA ARG A 85 -7.35 -2.90 12.32
C ARG A 85 -7.10 -2.90 13.84
N VAL A 86 -6.03 -3.55 14.28
CA VAL A 86 -5.65 -3.62 15.70
C VAL A 86 -4.83 -2.41 16.11
N ASP A 87 -3.79 -2.10 15.34
CA ASP A 87 -2.80 -1.08 15.68
C ASP A 87 -3.19 0.32 15.18
N GLY A 88 -4.19 0.38 14.30
CA GLY A 88 -4.58 1.58 13.59
C GLY A 88 -3.66 1.89 12.41
N VAL A 89 -3.91 3.04 11.78
CA VAL A 89 -3.14 3.54 10.64
C VAL A 89 -2.15 4.60 11.13
N ASP A 90 -0.91 4.55 10.65
CA ASP A 90 0.11 5.55 10.96
C ASP A 90 -0.40 6.98 10.65
N PRO A 91 -0.22 7.97 11.56
CA PRO A 91 -0.74 9.32 11.35
C PRO A 91 -0.21 10.05 10.11
N GLY A 92 1.04 9.75 9.71
CA GLY A 92 1.61 10.27 8.48
C GLY A 92 0.88 9.70 7.27
N LEU A 93 0.68 8.37 7.27
CA LEU A 93 -0.03 7.67 6.20
C LEU A 93 -1.48 8.15 6.07
N SER A 94 -2.17 8.29 7.20
CA SER A 94 -3.53 8.85 7.21
C SER A 94 -3.57 10.26 6.63
N ARG A 95 -2.58 11.12 6.93
CA ARG A 95 -2.54 12.48 6.38
C ARG A 95 -2.36 12.48 4.87
N TRP A 96 -1.44 11.66 4.36
CA TRP A 96 -1.22 11.55 2.92
C TRP A 96 -2.44 10.96 2.20
N LEU A 97 -3.07 9.93 2.76
CA LEU A 97 -4.28 9.35 2.18
C LEU A 97 -5.45 10.31 2.15
N ARG A 98 -5.63 11.13 3.19
CA ARG A 98 -6.63 12.21 3.15
C ARG A 98 -6.38 13.18 2.02
N TRP A 99 -5.13 13.54 1.77
CA TRP A 99 -4.80 14.38 0.62
C TRP A 99 -5.15 13.71 -0.72
N VAL A 100 -4.90 12.40 -0.87
CA VAL A 100 -5.31 11.64 -2.07
C VAL A 100 -6.84 11.61 -2.22
N ILE A 101 -7.56 11.37 -1.13
CA ILE A 101 -9.03 11.33 -1.11
C ILE A 101 -9.60 12.72 -1.43
N ASP A 102 -9.09 13.79 -0.81
CA ASP A 102 -9.52 15.17 -1.02
C ASP A 102 -9.28 15.65 -2.47
N ALA A 103 -8.28 15.09 -3.14
CA ALA A 103 -7.98 15.39 -4.54
C ALA A 103 -8.86 14.60 -5.52
N ALA A 104 -9.52 13.53 -5.08
CA ALA A 104 -10.34 12.68 -5.93
C ALA A 104 -11.65 13.41 -6.32
N PRO A 105 -12.16 13.26 -7.56
CA PRO A 105 -13.39 13.90 -8.01
C PRO A 105 -14.66 13.20 -7.50
N VAL A 106 -14.59 12.52 -6.36
CA VAL A 106 -15.65 11.72 -5.74
C VAL A 106 -15.73 12.01 -4.25
N VAL A 107 -16.88 11.76 -3.62
CA VAL A 107 -17.07 11.98 -2.18
C VAL A 107 -17.26 10.64 -1.52
N LEU A 108 -16.32 10.25 -0.66
CA LEU A 108 -16.42 9.04 0.12
C LEU A 108 -17.20 9.29 1.42
N THR A 109 -17.97 8.30 1.83
CA THR A 109 -18.48 8.22 3.20
C THR A 109 -17.34 7.96 4.18
N ALA A 110 -17.58 8.24 5.47
CA ALA A 110 -16.59 7.96 6.50
C ALA A 110 -16.21 6.46 6.61
N GLU A 111 -17.15 5.56 6.28
CA GLU A 111 -16.91 4.12 6.26
C GLU A 111 -16.00 3.72 5.09
N GLU A 112 -16.27 4.27 3.90
CA GLU A 112 -15.44 4.05 2.71
C GLU A 112 -14.03 4.61 2.88
N GLU A 113 -13.90 5.84 3.39
CA GLU A 113 -12.61 6.44 3.72
C GLU A 113 -11.83 5.55 4.69
N GLY A 114 -12.47 5.05 5.75
CA GLY A 114 -11.87 4.11 6.69
C GLY A 114 -11.38 2.83 6.02
N ALA A 115 -12.21 2.22 5.18
CA ALA A 115 -11.87 0.99 4.48
C ALA A 115 -10.73 1.19 3.45
N VAL A 116 -10.70 2.33 2.76
CA VAL A 116 -9.60 2.73 1.87
C VAL A 116 -8.30 2.84 2.68
N MET A 117 -8.34 3.52 3.83
CA MET A 117 -7.16 3.66 4.68
C MET A 117 -6.62 2.31 5.16
N GLU A 118 -7.50 1.42 5.60
CA GLU A 118 -7.12 0.07 6.03
C GLU A 118 -6.46 -0.73 4.91
N CYS A 119 -7.01 -0.69 3.70
CA CYS A 119 -6.48 -1.44 2.56
C CYS A 119 -5.11 -0.95 2.11
N VAL A 120 -4.89 0.36 2.05
CA VAL A 120 -3.60 0.92 1.62
C VAL A 120 -2.54 0.70 2.69
N ALA A 121 -2.88 0.84 3.97
CA ALA A 121 -1.99 0.52 5.08
C ALA A 121 -1.63 -0.97 5.11
N ALA A 122 -2.58 -1.87 4.85
CA ALA A 122 -2.33 -3.31 4.73
C ALA A 122 -1.31 -3.64 3.63
N MET A 123 -1.37 -2.94 2.49
CA MET A 123 -0.38 -3.10 1.42
C MET A 123 1.01 -2.65 1.85
N LEU A 124 1.14 -1.48 2.49
CA LEU A 124 2.42 -0.98 2.99
C LEU A 124 3.02 -1.90 4.05
N TRP A 125 2.18 -2.39 4.97
CA TRP A 125 2.58 -3.41 5.94
C TRP A 125 3.11 -4.66 5.22
N ALA A 126 2.39 -5.15 4.20
CA ALA A 126 2.78 -6.35 3.47
C ALA A 126 4.08 -6.18 2.67
N ILE A 127 4.36 -4.98 2.14
CA ILE A 127 5.64 -4.66 1.51
C ILE A 127 6.76 -4.77 2.55
N ALA A 128 6.63 -4.06 3.67
CA ALA A 128 7.64 -4.09 4.73
C ALA A 128 7.89 -5.51 5.28
N ALA A 129 6.84 -6.31 5.43
CA ALA A 129 6.96 -7.70 5.86
C ALA A 129 7.64 -8.59 4.81
N ALA A 130 7.37 -8.37 3.52
CA ALA A 130 8.01 -9.10 2.44
C ALA A 130 9.51 -8.80 2.35
N ASP A 131 9.90 -7.53 2.51
CA ASP A 131 11.30 -7.09 2.50
C ASP A 131 12.09 -7.68 3.67
N LEU A 132 11.50 -7.67 4.89
CA LEU A 132 12.09 -8.31 6.06
C LEU A 132 12.28 -9.82 5.85
N GLY A 133 11.27 -10.51 5.30
CA GLY A 133 11.36 -11.93 5.00
C GLY A 133 12.38 -12.25 3.90
N GLN A 134 12.67 -11.32 3.00
CA GLN A 134 13.74 -11.46 2.02
C GLN A 134 15.12 -11.27 2.64
N LEU A 135 15.29 -10.25 3.48
CA LEU A 135 16.53 -10.01 4.22
C LEU A 135 16.93 -11.22 5.07
N ASP A 136 15.98 -11.83 5.78
CA ASP A 136 16.24 -13.02 6.61
C ASP A 136 16.75 -14.21 5.78
N ARG A 137 16.26 -14.39 4.55
CA ARG A 137 16.72 -15.44 3.64
C ARG A 137 18.13 -15.16 3.13
N ASP A 138 18.41 -13.93 2.71
CA ASP A 138 19.71 -13.54 2.16
C ASP A 138 20.83 -13.66 3.22
N VAL A 139 20.53 -13.33 4.49
CA VAL A 139 21.44 -13.55 5.61
C VAL A 139 21.64 -15.04 5.89
N GLY A 140 20.56 -15.83 5.86
CA GLY A 140 20.62 -17.28 6.03
C GLY A 140 21.51 -17.96 4.99
N ASP A 141 21.38 -17.59 3.72
CA ASP A 141 22.18 -18.15 2.62
C ASP A 141 23.66 -17.75 2.69
N THR A 142 23.95 -16.54 3.20
CA THR A 142 25.34 -16.07 3.38
C THR A 142 26.08 -16.79 4.51
N ILE A 143 25.35 -17.29 5.53
CA ILE A 143 25.95 -18.01 6.67
C ILE A 143 26.22 -19.48 6.32
N VAL A 144 25.54 -20.05 5.32
CA VAL A 144 25.66 -21.45 4.91
C VAL A 144 26.75 -21.65 3.83
N ALA A 145 27.25 -20.57 3.21
CA ALA A 145 28.31 -20.58 2.19
C ALA A 145 29.72 -20.43 2.80
#